data_AF-A0A8K0CKM1-F1
#
_entry.id   AF-A0A8K0CKM1-F1
#
_cell.length_a   1.000
_cell.length_b   1.000
_cell.length_c   1.000
_cell.angle_alpha   90.00
_cell.angle_beta   90.00
_cell.angle_gamma   90.00
#
_symmetry.space_group_name_H-M   'P 1'
#
loop_
_entity.id
_entity.type
_entity.pdbx_description
1 polymer ?
#
loop_
_entity_poly.entity_id
_entity_poly.type
_entity_poly.pdbx_seq_one_letter_code
_entity_poly.pdbx_strand_id
1 'polypeptide(L)'
;MNVKVVLSVVELCFIFTINANIIEDYCWRDYEGIIPPDAYKAGIDRYRKPIYIGQVLFENKLIPGKIHHNTKEIHIQFTKAYVRNEGIK
;
A
#
# COMPACT_ATOMS: atom_id res chain seq x y z
N MET A 1 -34.97 1.11 34.70
CA MET A 1 -33.75 1.09 33.87
C MET A 1 -32.65 1.83 34.63
N ASN A 2 -31.48 1.23 34.81
CA ASN A 2 -30.45 1.74 35.73
C ASN A 2 -29.56 2.76 34.97
N VAL A 3 -29.53 4.03 35.40
CA VAL A 3 -28.83 5.12 34.69
C VAL A 3 -27.35 4.81 34.47
N LYS A 4 -26.73 4.06 35.38
CA LYS A 4 -25.34 3.58 35.26
C LYS A 4 -25.14 2.61 34.10
N VAL A 5 -26.12 1.75 33.82
CA VAL A 5 -26.09 0.79 32.70
C VAL A 5 -26.23 1.53 31.38
N VAL A 6 -27.11 2.54 31.31
CA VAL A 6 -27.28 3.36 30.10
C VAL A 6 -25.99 4.14 29.80
N LEU A 7 -25.39 4.76 30.81
CA LEU A 7 -24.13 5.50 30.66
C LEU A 7 -22.99 4.60 30.17
N SER A 8 -22.85 3.41 30.77
CA SER A 8 -21.84 2.42 30.37
C SER A 8 -22.02 1.94 28.93
N VAL A 9 -23.25 1.72 28.48
CA VAL A 9 -23.54 1.33 27.09
C VAL A 9 -23.21 2.46 26.11
N VAL A 10 -23.50 3.72 26.46
CA VAL A 10 -23.18 4.88 25.62
C VAL A 10 -21.67 5.07 25.46
N GLU A 11 -20.90 4.94 26.54
CA GLU A 11 -19.43 5.00 26.50
C GLU A 11 -18.84 3.89 25.62
N LEU A 12 -19.36 2.67 25.75
CA LEU A 12 -18.94 1.53 24.93
C LEU A 12 -19.26 1.73 23.44
N CYS A 13 -20.46 2.24 23.15
CA CYS A 13 -20.88 2.60 21.79
C CYS A 13 -19.98 3.70 21.20
N PHE A 14 -19.64 4.73 22.00
CA PHE A 14 -18.72 5.78 21.57
C PHE A 14 -17.38 5.17 21.18
N ILE A 15 -16.75 4.39 22.06
CA ILE A 15 -15.46 3.71 21.81
C ILE A 15 -15.52 2.83 20.55
N PHE A 16 -16.60 2.08 20.35
CA PHE A 16 -16.77 1.25 19.15
C PHE A 16 -16.88 2.09 17.87
N THR A 17 -17.56 3.24 17.93
CA THR A 17 -17.76 4.13 16.78
C THR A 17 -16.48 4.89 16.39
N ILE A 18 -15.60 5.23 17.35
CA ILE A 18 -14.29 5.84 17.05
C ILE A 18 -13.39 4.85 16.32
N ASN A 19 -13.35 3.59 16.79
CA ASN A 19 -12.57 2.54 16.15
C ASN A 19 -13.08 2.18 14.74
N ALA A 20 -14.39 2.28 14.50
CA ALA A 20 -14.99 2.00 13.20
C ALA A 20 -14.70 3.08 12.14
N ASN A 21 -14.23 4.28 12.53
CA ASN A 21 -14.02 5.42 11.62
C ASN A 21 -12.55 5.72 11.29
N ILE A 22 -11.61 4.90 11.73
CA ILE A 22 -10.20 5.04 11.34
C ILE A 22 -10.01 4.33 10.00
N ILE A 23 -10.45 4.96 8.91
CA ILE A 23 -10.02 4.57 7.58
C ILE A 23 -8.59 5.08 7.45
N GLU A 24 -7.60 4.19 7.55
CA GLU A 24 -6.23 4.54 7.21
C GLU A 24 -6.19 5.00 5.74
N ASP A 25 -5.84 6.27 5.52
CA ASP A 25 -5.67 6.80 4.17
C ASP A 25 -4.27 6.43 3.65
N TYR A 26 -4.16 6.17 2.34
CA TYR A 26 -2.91 5.76 1.70
C TYR A 26 -2.54 6.75 0.59
N CYS A 27 -1.29 7.22 0.61
CA CYS A 27 -0.76 8.13 -0.40
C CYS A 27 0.55 7.61 -1.00
N TRP A 28 0.81 7.98 -2.25
CA TRP A 28 2.13 7.82 -2.85
C TRP A 28 3.06 8.92 -2.34
N ARG A 29 4.34 8.57 -2.12
CA ARG A 29 5.40 9.52 -1.75
C ARG A 29 6.65 9.22 -2.56
N ASP A 30 7.48 10.23 -2.74
CA ASP A 30 8.78 10.08 -3.39
C ASP A 30 9.68 9.14 -2.58
N TYR A 31 10.46 8.34 -3.29
CA TYR A 31 11.33 7.32 -2.69
C TYR A 31 12.81 7.62 -2.95
N GLU A 32 13.49 8.14 -1.94
CA GLU A 32 14.92 8.50 -2.00
C GLU A 32 15.86 7.41 -1.47
N GLY A 33 15.35 6.17 -1.34
CA GLY A 33 16.07 5.03 -0.77
C GLY A 33 15.85 4.80 0.73
N ILE A 34 14.94 5.55 1.34
CA ILE A 34 14.53 5.39 2.74
C ILE A 34 13.04 5.04 2.76
N ILE A 35 12.70 3.91 3.37
CA ILE A 35 11.31 3.48 3.49
C ILE A 35 10.61 4.33 4.57
N PRO A 36 9.49 5.01 4.26
CA PRO A 36 8.71 5.72 5.26
C PRO A 36 8.25 4.78 6.40
N PRO A 37 8.23 5.24 7.66
CA PRO A 37 7.80 4.39 8.79
C PRO A 37 6.36 3.86 8.68
N ASP A 38 5.51 4.62 7.98
CA ASP A 38 4.10 4.33 7.70
C ASP A 38 3.89 3.62 6.36
N ALA A 39 4.96 3.21 5.67
CA ALA A 39 4.83 2.48 4.41
C ALA A 39 4.12 1.14 4.61
N TYR A 40 3.12 0.88 3.79
CA TYR A 40 2.33 -0.35 3.84
C TYR A 40 3.19 -1.59 3.49
N LYS A 41 3.27 -2.53 4.42
CA LYS A 41 4.02 -3.79 4.27
C LYS A 41 3.17 -4.81 3.51
N ALA A 42 3.28 -4.79 2.18
CA ALA A 42 2.46 -5.63 1.29
C ALA A 42 2.84 -7.12 1.28
N GLY A 43 3.98 -7.48 1.87
CA GLY A 43 4.39 -8.87 2.00
C GLY A 43 5.74 -9.03 2.68
N ILE A 44 6.27 -10.25 2.59
CA ILE A 44 7.60 -10.60 3.08
C ILE A 44 8.38 -11.39 2.03
N ASP A 45 9.70 -11.25 2.04
CA ASP A 45 10.61 -12.08 1.24
C ASP A 45 10.97 -13.40 1.94
N ARG A 46 11.84 -14.20 1.29
CA ARG A 46 12.32 -15.49 1.81
C ARG A 46 13.10 -15.39 3.13
N TYR A 47 13.59 -14.19 3.48
CA TYR A 47 14.32 -13.91 4.72
C TYR A 47 13.44 -13.25 5.77
N ARG A 48 12.10 -13.25 5.58
CA ARG A 48 11.11 -12.60 6.44
C ARG A 48 11.29 -11.08 6.55
N LYS A 49 11.88 -10.46 5.53
CA LYS A 49 12.01 -9.00 5.45
C LYS A 49 10.82 -8.40 4.71
N PRO A 50 10.34 -7.21 5.11
CA PRO A 50 9.16 -6.61 4.50
C PRO A 50 9.41 -6.22 3.04
N ILE A 51 8.38 -6.38 2.22
CA ILE A 51 8.31 -5.89 0.83
C ILE A 51 7.26 -4.79 0.78
N TYR A 52 7.60 -3.69 0.09
CA TYR A 52 6.77 -2.50 -0.05
C TYR A 52 6.31 -2.31 -1.50
N ILE A 53 5.28 -1.49 -1.68
CA ILE A 53 4.73 -1.14 -2.99
C ILE A 53 5.38 0.15 -3.45
N GLY A 54 5.94 0.12 -4.66
CA GLY A 54 6.45 1.30 -5.36
C GLY A 54 5.84 1.41 -6.75
N GLN A 55 6.15 2.50 -7.44
CA GLN A 55 5.89 2.66 -8.87
C GLN A 55 7.04 3.40 -9.54
N VAL A 56 7.26 3.14 -10.82
CA VAL A 56 8.34 3.76 -11.60
C VAL A 56 7.85 4.11 -13.00
N LEU A 57 8.35 5.23 -13.54
CA LEU A 57 8.16 5.59 -14.93
C LEU A 57 9.16 4.82 -15.80
N PHE A 58 8.69 3.89 -16.61
CA PHE A 58 9.50 3.10 -17.53
C PHE A 58 8.79 2.98 -18.88
N GLU A 59 9.50 3.28 -19.98
CA GLU A 59 8.93 3.33 -21.34
C GLU A 59 7.62 4.15 -21.44
N ASN A 60 7.61 5.36 -20.86
CA ASN A 60 6.45 6.26 -20.80
C ASN A 60 5.20 5.63 -20.14
N LYS A 61 5.39 4.63 -19.28
CA LYS A 61 4.32 3.99 -18.51
C LYS A 61 4.68 4.03 -17.03
N LEU A 62 3.69 4.32 -16.20
CA LEU A 62 3.81 4.21 -14.76
C LEU A 62 3.51 2.76 -14.37
N ILE A 63 4.51 2.05 -13.85
CA ILE A 63 4.44 0.62 -13.59
C ILE A 63 4.61 0.36 -12.10
N PRO A 64 3.66 -0.32 -11.44
CA PRO A 64 3.81 -0.73 -10.06
C PRO A 64 4.86 -1.83 -9.92
N GLY A 65 5.57 -1.84 -8.79
CA GLY A 65 6.63 -2.80 -8.52
C GLY A 65 6.86 -3.03 -7.03
N LYS A 66 7.79 -3.94 -6.76
CA LYS A 66 8.17 -4.34 -5.41
C LYS A 66 9.45 -3.62 -4.98
N ILE A 67 9.46 -3.06 -3.79
CA ILE A 67 10.67 -2.50 -3.16
C ILE A 67 11.06 -3.41 -2.00
N HIS A 68 12.30 -3.89 -2.02
CA HIS A 68 12.87 -4.67 -0.92
C HIS A 68 13.48 -3.76 0.16
N HIS A 69 13.74 -4.30 1.34
CA HIS A 69 14.41 -3.53 2.39
C HIS A 69 15.85 -3.13 1.96
N ASN A 70 16.29 -1.92 2.36
CA ASN A 70 17.65 -1.42 2.16
C ASN A 70 18.15 -1.41 0.69
N THR A 71 17.27 -1.24 -0.30
CA THR A 71 17.65 -1.04 -1.70
C THR A 71 17.05 0.24 -2.26
N LYS A 72 17.70 0.84 -3.26
CA LYS A 72 17.14 1.94 -4.07
C LYS A 72 16.42 1.45 -5.32
N GLU A 73 16.36 0.13 -5.51
CA GLU A 73 15.82 -0.50 -6.71
C GLU A 73 14.36 -0.90 -6.52
N ILE A 74 13.62 -0.82 -7.62
CA ILE A 74 12.25 -1.33 -7.72
C ILE A 74 12.22 -2.48 -8.72
N HIS A 75 11.65 -3.60 -8.30
CA HIS A 75 11.50 -4.79 -9.13
C HIS A 75 10.12 -4.74 -9.79
N ILE A 76 10.10 -4.48 -11.09
CA ILE A 76 8.89 -4.49 -11.91
C ILE A 76 8.80 -5.77 -12.75
N GLN A 77 7.59 -6.29 -12.93
CA GLN A 77 7.32 -7.31 -13.93
C GLN A 77 6.78 -6.61 -15.16
N PHE A 78 7.61 -6.52 -16.19
CA PHE A 78 7.25 -5.85 -17.44
C PHE A 78 7.42 -6.80 -18.61
N THR A 79 6.32 -7.15 -19.27
CA THR A 79 6.32 -7.91 -20.52
C THR A 79 5.84 -7.00 -21.65
N LYS A 80 6.64 -6.87 -22.72
CA LYS A 80 6.21 -6.18 -23.94
C LYS A 80 5.22 -7.08 -24.70
N ALA A 81 3.92 -6.82 -24.55
CA ALA A 81 2.86 -7.51 -25.29
C ALA A 81 2.52 -6.87 -26.65
N TYR A 82 3.30 -5.90 -27.15
CA TYR A 82 3.02 -5.22 -28.41
C TYR A 82 3.66 -5.95 -29.59
N VAL A 83 2.90 -6.87 -30.20
CA VAL A 83 3.16 -7.32 -31.58
C VAL A 83 2.44 -6.34 -32.50
N ARG A 84 3.14 -5.32 -32.99
CA ARG A 84 2.62 -4.50 -34.09
C ARG A 84 2.89 -5.28 -35.38
N ASN A 85 1.89 -6.02 -35.86
CA ASN A 85 1.91 -6.49 -37.24
C ASN A 85 1.73 -5.27 -38.14
N GLU A 86 2.81 -4.55 -38.45
CA GLU A 86 2.83 -3.50 -39.48
C GLU A 86 2.84 -4.12 -40.89
N GLY A 87 1.89 -5.01 -41.15
CA GLY A 87 1.68 -5.67 -42.44
C GLY A 87 0.20 -5.79 -42.83
N ILE A 88 -0.68 -5.00 -42.20
CA ILE A 88 -2.10 -4.85 -42.59
C ILE A 88 -2.43 -3.39 -42.26
N LYS A 89 -2.50 -2.43 -43.18
CA LYS A 89 -2.82 -2.38 -44.60
C LYS A 89 -1.90 -1.35 -45.27
#